data_AF-A0A8J9SK25-F1
#
_entry.id   AF-A0A8J9SK25-F1
#
_cell.length_a   1.000
_cell.length_b   1.000
_cell.length_c   1.000
_cell.angle_alpha   90.00
_cell.angle_beta   90.00
_cell.angle_gamma   90.00
#
_symmetry.space_group_name_H-M   'P 1'
#
loop_
_entity.id
_entity.type
_entity.pdbx_description
1 polymer ?
#
loop_
_entity_poly.entity_id
_entity_poly.type
_entity_poly.pdbx_seq_one_letter_code
_entity_poly.pdbx_strand_id
1 'polypeptide(L)'
;MARLITPCRWLLGRQNRGAKVLCDPFDLTKQAPPGVGGNEHYRAEARKHAELRNQYYQQSQEAFRSGRKAEAKALSNKGKAEAALMEKANRLASDAAFQGNNKGRDSWTIDLHGLYVEEAVQRARESIAKARGEGKEHLIFIVGKGNHSAGGVQKLKPAIEKLSQEEGLSCIPDKPHDGCVWVVLDGEGKVADGVAAFFKGIASLFRKIFHKS
;
A
#
# COMPACT_ATOMS: atom_id res chain seq x y z
N MET A 1 -28.07 60.03 -46.08
CA MET A 1 -26.65 59.86 -46.45
C MET A 1 -26.20 58.46 -46.03
N ALA A 2 -25.64 57.70 -46.97
CA ALA A 2 -25.09 56.34 -46.85
C ALA A 2 -23.97 56.23 -45.77
N ARG A 3 -23.59 55.08 -45.19
CA ARG A 3 -23.20 53.76 -45.74
C ARG A 3 -23.31 52.70 -44.61
N LEU A 4 -23.99 51.56 -44.78
CA LEU A 4 -23.44 50.25 -45.18
C LEU A 4 -22.10 49.85 -44.52
N ILE A 5 -22.15 48.97 -43.51
CA ILE A 5 -21.23 47.80 -43.36
C ILE A 5 -21.98 46.68 -42.59
N THR A 6 -22.29 45.58 -43.27
CA THR A 6 -22.32 44.20 -42.73
C THR A 6 -21.37 43.41 -43.62
N PRO A 7 -20.69 42.33 -43.16
CA PRO A 7 -21.39 41.06 -42.96
C PRO A 7 -20.75 40.07 -41.94
N CYS A 8 -21.45 38.93 -41.78
CA CYS A 8 -20.96 37.62 -41.35
C CYS A 8 -20.65 37.39 -39.86
N ARG A 9 -21.40 36.46 -39.23
CA ARG A 9 -20.98 35.04 -39.23
C ARG A 9 -22.11 34.11 -38.74
N TRP A 10 -22.50 33.21 -39.63
CA TRP A 10 -23.17 31.94 -39.34
C TRP A 10 -22.34 31.07 -38.37
N LEU A 11 -22.96 30.45 -37.37
CA LEU A 11 -22.88 29.01 -37.09
C LEU A 11 -23.68 28.64 -35.83
N LEU A 12 -24.89 28.13 -36.10
CA LEU A 12 -25.43 26.86 -35.59
C LEU A 12 -25.03 26.42 -34.16
N GLY A 13 -26.03 26.43 -33.29
CA GLY A 13 -26.53 25.20 -32.66
C GLY A 13 -25.54 24.36 -31.84
N ARG A 14 -25.68 24.44 -30.51
CA ARG A 14 -25.50 23.24 -29.68
C ARG A 14 -26.38 23.31 -28.44
N GLN A 15 -27.54 22.65 -28.54
CA GLN A 15 -28.21 22.06 -27.39
C GLN A 15 -27.20 21.17 -26.67
N ASN A 16 -26.73 21.59 -25.51
CA ASN A 16 -26.03 20.67 -24.61
C ASN A 16 -27.11 19.95 -23.81
N ARG A 17 -27.67 18.89 -24.41
CA ARG A 17 -28.46 17.90 -23.70
C ARG A 17 -27.61 17.41 -22.54
N GLY A 18 -28.11 17.57 -21.32
CA GLY A 18 -27.54 17.00 -20.11
C GLY A 18 -27.19 15.55 -20.38
N ALA A 19 -25.89 15.30 -20.53
CA ALA A 19 -25.36 13.97 -20.63
C ALA A 19 -25.83 13.25 -19.37
N LYS A 20 -26.60 12.17 -19.57
CA LYS A 20 -26.79 11.13 -18.56
C LYS A 20 -25.42 10.90 -17.94
N VAL A 21 -25.28 11.31 -16.68
CA VAL A 21 -24.18 10.86 -15.83
C VAL A 21 -24.41 9.37 -15.70
N LEU A 22 -23.81 8.61 -16.61
CA LEU A 22 -23.60 7.20 -16.41
C LEU A 22 -22.77 7.16 -15.12
N CYS A 23 -23.39 6.68 -14.06
CA CYS A 23 -22.70 6.33 -12.84
C CYS A 23 -21.53 5.41 -13.21
N ASP A 24 -20.32 5.97 -13.15
CA ASP A 24 -19.09 5.20 -13.24
C ASP A 24 -19.10 4.19 -12.08
N PRO A 25 -18.94 2.88 -12.33
CA PRO A 25 -19.05 1.86 -11.29
C PRO A 25 -17.90 1.86 -10.28
N PHE A 26 -17.03 2.89 -10.28
CA PHE A 26 -15.82 2.94 -9.47
C PHE A 26 -15.48 4.37 -9.00
N ASP A 27 -16.47 5.11 -8.51
CA ASP A 27 -16.24 6.31 -7.71
C ASP A 27 -15.79 5.92 -6.29
N LEU A 28 -14.47 5.83 -6.10
CA LEU A 28 -13.82 5.48 -4.83
C LEU A 28 -14.00 6.53 -3.72
N THR A 29 -14.69 7.65 -3.98
CA THR A 29 -14.97 8.66 -2.95
C THR A 29 -16.25 8.38 -2.15
N LYS A 30 -16.98 7.29 -2.48
CA LYS A 30 -18.28 6.97 -1.86
C LYS A 30 -18.33 5.72 -0.97
N GLN A 31 -17.21 5.19 -0.48
CA GLN A 31 -17.25 4.02 0.41
C GLN A 31 -16.51 4.23 1.73
N ALA A 32 -17.32 4.52 2.74
CA ALA A 32 -17.35 3.96 4.11
C ALA A 32 -17.58 5.07 5.15
N PRO A 33 -18.64 4.98 5.99
CA PRO A 33 -18.85 5.94 7.07
C PRO A 33 -17.73 5.84 8.12
N PRO A 34 -17.33 6.97 8.74
CA PRO A 34 -16.23 7.00 9.69
C PRO A 34 -16.69 6.42 11.04
N GLY A 35 -16.16 5.25 11.38
CA GLY A 35 -16.30 4.65 12.70
C GLY A 35 -16.66 3.17 12.64
N VAL A 36 -15.68 2.32 12.95
CA VAL A 36 -15.81 0.87 13.18
C VAL A 36 -16.09 0.04 11.92
N GLY A 37 -15.03 -0.50 11.27
CA GLY A 37 -15.15 -1.59 10.28
C GLY A 37 -14.48 -1.41 8.92
N GLY A 38 -13.83 -0.28 8.66
CA GLY A 38 -13.24 0.01 7.34
C GLY A 38 -12.14 -0.97 6.92
N ASN A 39 -11.27 -1.41 7.84
CA ASN A 39 -10.17 -2.32 7.51
C ASN A 39 -10.65 -3.72 7.08
N GLU A 40 -11.64 -4.30 7.76
CA GLU A 40 -12.13 -5.65 7.47
C GLU A 40 -12.85 -5.69 6.12
N HIS A 41 -13.56 -4.62 5.75
CA HIS A 41 -14.15 -4.49 4.41
C HIS A 41 -13.08 -4.60 3.32
N TYR A 42 -12.01 -3.79 3.41
CA TYR A 42 -10.92 -3.82 2.45
C TYR A 42 -10.11 -5.14 2.49
N ARG A 43 -9.96 -5.76 3.67
CA ARG A 43 -9.36 -7.12 3.77
C ARG A 43 -10.22 -8.17 3.08
N ALA A 44 -11.55 -8.10 3.22
CA ALA A 44 -12.46 -9.00 2.55
C ALA A 44 -12.41 -8.82 1.02
N GLU A 45 -12.33 -7.58 0.54
CA GLU A 45 -12.15 -7.28 -0.88
C GLU A 45 -10.80 -7.83 -1.39
N ALA A 46 -9.72 -7.64 -0.65
CA ALA A 46 -8.41 -8.22 -0.99
C ALA A 46 -8.47 -9.76 -1.06
N ARG A 47 -9.18 -10.43 -0.14
CA ARG A 47 -9.37 -11.89 -0.18
C ARG A 47 -10.09 -12.33 -1.46
N LYS A 48 -11.15 -11.62 -1.88
CA LYS A 48 -11.86 -11.91 -3.14
C LYS A 48 -10.94 -11.80 -4.37
N HIS A 49 -10.17 -10.72 -4.47
CA HIS A 49 -9.21 -10.57 -5.56
C HIS A 49 -8.10 -11.63 -5.52
N ALA A 50 -7.66 -12.05 -4.32
CA ALA A 50 -6.70 -13.12 -4.16
C ALA A 50 -7.24 -14.47 -4.67
N GLU A 51 -8.50 -14.79 -4.39
CA GLU A 51 -9.18 -15.99 -4.89
C GLU A 51 -9.27 -15.97 -6.42
N LEU A 52 -9.75 -14.88 -7.02
CA LEU A 52 -9.84 -14.72 -8.48
C LEU A 52 -8.47 -14.81 -9.16
N ARG A 53 -7.46 -14.15 -8.59
CA ARG A 53 -6.07 -14.24 -9.06
C ARG A 53 -5.59 -15.70 -9.07
N ASN A 54 -5.81 -16.43 -7.98
CA ASN A 54 -5.37 -17.81 -7.87
C ASN A 54 -6.09 -18.70 -8.90
N GLN A 55 -7.39 -18.49 -9.13
CA GLN A 55 -8.15 -19.19 -10.18
C GLN A 55 -7.58 -18.91 -11.58
N TYR A 56 -7.34 -17.65 -11.93
CA TYR A 56 -6.77 -17.31 -13.24
C TYR A 56 -5.35 -17.85 -13.44
N TYR A 57 -4.53 -17.89 -12.38
CA TYR A 57 -3.21 -18.49 -12.46
C TYR A 57 -3.25 -20.01 -12.59
N GLN A 58 -4.18 -20.69 -11.92
CA GLN A 58 -4.40 -22.13 -12.12
C GLN A 58 -4.81 -22.44 -13.56
N GLN A 59 -5.81 -21.73 -14.09
CA GLN A 59 -6.26 -21.88 -15.48
C GLN A 59 -5.16 -21.55 -16.49
N SER A 60 -4.37 -20.51 -16.22
CA SER A 60 -3.23 -20.12 -17.06
C SER A 60 -2.18 -21.23 -17.12
N GLN A 61 -1.85 -21.84 -15.98
CA GLN A 61 -0.91 -22.96 -15.91
C GLN A 61 -1.44 -24.19 -16.66
N GLU A 62 -2.73 -24.50 -16.54
CA GLU A 62 -3.36 -25.59 -17.28
C GLU A 62 -3.31 -25.35 -18.79
N ALA A 63 -3.74 -24.17 -19.26
CA ALA A 63 -3.70 -23.80 -20.68
C ALA A 63 -2.27 -23.87 -21.24
N PHE A 64 -1.27 -23.44 -20.45
CA PHE A 64 0.14 -23.55 -20.84
C PHE A 64 0.57 -25.02 -20.99
N ARG A 65 0.21 -25.89 -20.04
CA ARG A 65 0.50 -27.33 -20.10
C ARG A 65 -0.18 -28.02 -21.29
N SER A 66 -1.36 -27.55 -21.70
CA SER A 66 -2.05 -28.03 -22.91
C SER A 66 -1.54 -27.41 -24.23
N GLY A 67 -0.47 -26.61 -24.21
CA GLY A 67 0.09 -25.97 -25.41
C GLY A 67 -0.69 -24.75 -25.92
N ARG A 68 -1.76 -24.32 -25.23
CA ARG A 68 -2.60 -23.16 -25.57
C ARG A 68 -1.95 -21.86 -25.08
N LYS A 69 -0.81 -21.49 -25.69
CA LYS A 69 0.05 -20.39 -25.22
C LYS A 69 -0.64 -19.01 -25.20
N ALA A 70 -1.45 -18.69 -26.22
CA ALA A 70 -2.15 -17.40 -26.29
C ALA A 70 -3.19 -17.26 -25.15
N GLU A 71 -3.96 -18.32 -24.91
CA GLU A 71 -4.94 -18.38 -23.81
C GLU A 71 -4.25 -18.30 -22.44
N ALA A 72 -3.16 -19.05 -22.26
CA ALA A 72 -2.36 -19.00 -21.04
C ALA A 72 -1.89 -17.57 -20.75
N LYS A 73 -1.39 -16.84 -21.77
CA LYS A 73 -0.96 -15.45 -21.62
C LYS A 73 -2.12 -14.52 -21.25
N ALA A 74 -3.28 -14.67 -21.89
CA ALA A 74 -4.46 -13.87 -21.58
C ALA A 74 -4.94 -14.08 -20.12
N LEU A 75 -4.99 -15.34 -19.67
CA LEU A 75 -5.34 -15.69 -18.29
C LEU A 75 -4.30 -15.18 -17.28
N SER A 76 -3.01 -15.27 -17.63
CA SER A 76 -1.93 -14.70 -16.79
C SER A 76 -2.09 -13.19 -16.63
N ASN A 77 -2.41 -12.47 -17.71
CA ASN A 77 -2.65 -11.02 -17.66
C ASN A 77 -3.87 -10.68 -16.79
N LYS A 78 -4.95 -11.47 -16.84
CA LYS A 78 -6.10 -11.32 -15.93
C LYS A 78 -5.69 -11.53 -14.47
N GLY A 79 -4.93 -12.58 -14.18
CA GLY A 79 -4.40 -12.82 -12.83
C GLY A 79 -3.51 -11.67 -12.33
N LYS A 80 -2.71 -11.05 -13.20
CA LYS A 80 -1.92 -9.86 -12.84
C LYS A 80 -2.80 -8.64 -12.52
N ALA A 81 -3.89 -8.45 -13.27
CA ALA A 81 -4.84 -7.37 -12.98
C ALA A 81 -5.50 -7.56 -11.61
N GLU A 82 -5.97 -8.78 -11.30
CA GLU A 82 -6.52 -9.12 -9.99
C GLU A 82 -5.48 -8.98 -8.86
N ALA A 83 -4.21 -9.32 -9.12
CA ALA A 83 -3.13 -9.12 -8.17
C ALA A 83 -2.93 -7.63 -7.81
N ALA A 84 -3.01 -6.74 -8.79
CA ALA A 84 -2.92 -5.29 -8.57
C ALA A 84 -4.12 -4.75 -7.78
N LEU A 85 -5.33 -5.26 -8.05
CA LEU A 85 -6.53 -4.90 -7.28
C LEU A 85 -6.44 -5.39 -5.83
N MET A 86 -5.98 -6.63 -5.63
CA MET A 86 -5.71 -7.18 -4.30
C MET A 86 -4.70 -6.31 -3.52
N GLU A 87 -3.59 -5.93 -4.15
CA GLU A 87 -2.57 -5.09 -3.52
C GLU A 87 -3.15 -3.72 -3.13
N LYS A 88 -3.95 -3.10 -4.02
CA LYS A 88 -4.63 -1.85 -3.73
C LYS A 88 -5.58 -1.96 -2.54
N ALA A 89 -6.40 -3.01 -2.48
CA ALA A 89 -7.32 -3.24 -1.37
C ALA A 89 -6.56 -3.50 -0.05
N ASN A 90 -5.49 -4.30 -0.08
CA ASN A 90 -4.63 -4.51 1.09
C ASN A 90 -4.00 -3.21 1.59
N ARG A 91 -3.55 -2.34 0.68
CA ARG A 91 -3.02 -1.02 1.06
C ARG A 91 -4.08 -0.17 1.75
N LEU A 92 -5.30 -0.10 1.20
CA LEU A 92 -6.41 0.63 1.85
C LEU A 92 -6.75 0.06 3.24
N ALA A 93 -6.75 -1.27 3.38
CA ALA A 93 -6.95 -1.93 4.66
C ALA A 93 -5.86 -1.57 5.67
N SER A 94 -4.60 -1.62 5.23
CA SER A 94 -3.41 -1.30 6.02
C SER A 94 -3.45 0.16 6.50
N ASP A 95 -3.78 1.09 5.59
CA ASP A 95 -3.88 2.51 5.88
C ASP A 95 -4.98 2.79 6.92
N ALA A 96 -6.16 2.19 6.73
CA ALA A 96 -7.26 2.34 7.67
C ALA A 96 -6.92 1.77 9.06
N ALA A 97 -6.26 0.61 9.12
CA ALA A 97 -5.83 0.01 10.38
C ALA A 97 -4.75 0.87 11.08
N PHE A 98 -3.73 1.29 10.33
CA PHE A 98 -2.65 2.13 10.86
C PHE A 98 -3.17 3.46 11.39
N GLN A 99 -4.01 4.15 10.60
CA GLN A 99 -4.61 5.42 11.03
C GLN A 99 -5.50 5.24 12.25
N GLY A 100 -6.32 4.18 12.28
CA GLY A 100 -7.17 3.86 13.43
C GLY A 100 -6.37 3.63 14.70
N ASN A 101 -5.29 2.83 14.61
CA ASN A 101 -4.47 2.46 15.78
C ASN A 101 -3.63 3.62 16.32
N ASN A 102 -3.21 4.55 15.45
CA ASN A 102 -2.32 5.66 15.80
C ASN A 102 -3.07 6.98 16.05
N LYS A 103 -4.40 7.01 15.89
CA LYS A 103 -5.19 8.23 16.13
C LYS A 103 -5.14 8.61 17.61
N GLY A 104 -4.68 9.84 17.88
CA GLY A 104 -4.61 10.38 19.24
C GLY A 104 -3.48 9.80 20.09
N ARG A 105 -2.53 9.08 19.47
CA ARG A 105 -1.35 8.57 20.15
C ARG A 105 -0.24 9.63 20.20
N ASP A 106 0.70 9.46 21.14
CA ASP A 106 1.87 10.31 21.23
C ASP A 106 2.78 10.17 20.00
N SER A 107 3.64 11.17 19.78
CA SER A 107 4.49 11.24 18.59
C SER A 107 5.69 10.27 18.62
N TRP A 108 5.92 9.54 19.69
CA TRP A 108 7.06 8.63 19.87
C TRP A 108 6.64 7.17 19.67
N THR A 109 5.36 6.87 19.87
CA THR A 109 4.82 5.52 19.83
C THR A 109 4.03 5.28 18.56
N ILE A 110 4.44 4.27 17.80
CA ILE A 110 3.81 3.85 16.55
C ILE A 110 3.23 2.45 16.71
N ASP A 111 1.93 2.32 16.49
CA ASP A 111 1.24 1.05 16.51
C ASP A 111 1.21 0.38 15.13
N LEU A 112 1.80 -0.81 15.04
CA LEU A 112 1.86 -1.63 13.84
C LEU A 112 1.09 -2.94 14.01
N HIS A 113 0.37 -3.13 15.12
CA HIS A 113 -0.39 -4.37 15.33
C HIS A 113 -1.48 -4.54 14.27
N GLY A 114 -1.73 -5.79 13.89
CA GLY A 114 -2.76 -6.14 12.90
C GLY A 114 -2.39 -5.83 11.45
N LEU A 115 -1.22 -5.25 11.19
CA LEU A 115 -0.67 -5.12 9.85
C LEU A 115 0.02 -6.42 9.41
N TYR A 116 0.09 -6.63 8.09
CA TYR A 116 0.96 -7.68 7.54
C TYR A 116 2.42 -7.26 7.67
N VAL A 117 3.32 -8.25 7.69
CA VAL A 117 4.74 -8.03 7.97
C VAL A 117 5.36 -7.00 7.01
N GLU A 118 5.10 -7.13 5.72
CA GLU A 118 5.62 -6.20 4.70
C GLU A 118 5.08 -4.79 4.88
N GLU A 119 3.78 -4.67 5.17
CA GLU A 119 3.11 -3.38 5.43
C GLU A 119 3.71 -2.69 6.68
N ALA A 120 3.90 -3.44 7.76
CA ALA A 120 4.45 -2.95 9.01
C ALA A 120 5.90 -2.48 8.85
N VAL A 121 6.73 -3.25 8.15
CA VAL A 121 8.13 -2.88 7.87
C VAL A 121 8.19 -1.58 7.06
N GLN A 122 7.33 -1.44 6.05
CA GLN A 122 7.25 -0.21 5.26
C GLN A 122 6.85 0.99 6.13
N ARG A 123 5.81 0.86 6.96
CA ARG A 123 5.36 1.91 7.89
C ARG A 123 6.40 2.25 8.94
N ALA A 124 7.13 1.25 9.45
CA ALA A 124 8.22 1.45 10.40
C ALA A 124 9.36 2.26 9.78
N ARG A 125 9.79 1.92 8.56
CA ARG A 125 10.83 2.65 7.83
C ARG A 125 10.43 4.11 7.58
N GLU A 126 9.20 4.35 7.12
CA GLU A 126 8.65 5.70 6.96
C GLU A 126 8.66 6.49 8.27
N SER A 127 8.26 5.85 9.36
CA SER A 127 8.23 6.46 10.70
C SER A 127 9.63 6.79 11.22
N ILE A 128 10.61 5.90 11.03
CA ILE A 128 12.02 6.12 11.37
C ILE A 128 12.58 7.31 10.60
N ALA A 129 12.35 7.36 9.28
CA ALA A 129 12.83 8.44 8.44
C ALA A 129 12.24 9.79 8.86
N LYS A 130 10.93 9.83 9.12
CA LYS A 130 10.25 11.02 9.63
C LYS A 130 10.80 11.44 11.00
N ALA A 131 10.95 10.50 11.93
CA ALA A 131 11.43 10.78 13.28
C ALA A 131 12.86 11.31 13.30
N ARG A 132 13.75 10.74 12.47
CA ARG A 132 15.10 11.28 12.26
C ARG A 132 15.06 12.71 11.72
N GLY A 133 14.17 13.02 10.77
CA GLY A 133 13.98 14.38 10.25
C GLY A 133 13.44 15.37 11.30
N GLU A 134 12.70 14.88 12.29
CA GLU A 134 12.18 15.66 13.42
C GLU A 134 13.18 15.78 14.59
N GLY A 135 14.38 15.17 14.48
CA GLY A 135 15.38 15.18 15.55
C GLY A 135 15.01 14.32 16.76
N LYS A 136 14.16 13.31 16.56
CA LYS A 136 13.77 12.37 17.62
C LYS A 136 14.92 11.42 17.96
N GLU A 137 15.15 11.22 19.25
CA GLU A 137 16.19 10.31 19.78
C GLU A 137 15.76 8.83 19.76
N HIS A 138 14.45 8.56 19.75
CA HIS A 138 13.94 7.18 19.77
C HIS A 138 12.53 7.07 19.19
N LEU A 139 12.09 5.83 18.95
CA LEU A 139 10.71 5.46 18.65
C LEU A 139 10.34 4.17 19.38
N ILE A 140 9.05 4.00 19.67
CA ILE A 140 8.49 2.78 20.27
C ILE A 140 7.52 2.17 19.26
N PHE A 141 7.83 0.98 18.75
CA PHE A 141 6.93 0.24 17.87
C PHE A 141 6.12 -0.78 18.66
N ILE A 142 4.79 -0.69 18.60
CA ILE A 142 3.91 -1.73 19.13
C ILE A 142 3.66 -2.75 18.02
N VAL A 143 4.27 -3.93 18.17
CA VAL A 143 4.15 -5.06 17.24
C VAL A 143 3.07 -6.06 17.67
N GLY A 144 2.60 -5.94 18.92
CA GLY A 144 1.58 -6.79 19.52
C GLY A 144 2.13 -8.15 19.98
N LYS A 145 1.39 -8.84 20.84
CA LYS A 145 1.81 -10.11 21.48
C LYS A 145 1.69 -11.35 20.57
N GLY A 146 1.15 -11.20 19.35
CA GLY A 146 0.96 -12.31 18.41
C GLY A 146 -0.35 -13.09 18.58
N ASN A 147 -1.22 -12.74 19.54
CA ASN A 147 -2.46 -13.48 19.83
C ASN A 147 -3.45 -13.57 18.65
N HIS A 148 -3.39 -12.64 17.68
CA HIS A 148 -4.30 -12.58 16.53
C HIS A 148 -3.62 -12.88 15.19
N SER A 149 -2.34 -13.27 15.16
CA SER A 149 -1.69 -13.67 13.91
C SER A 149 -2.11 -15.08 13.53
N ALA A 150 -2.13 -15.38 12.23
CA ALA A 150 -2.38 -16.74 11.74
C ALA A 150 -1.32 -17.70 12.33
N GLY A 151 -1.75 -18.55 13.27
CA GLY A 151 -0.91 -19.51 13.99
C GLY A 151 -0.26 -19.01 15.29
N GLY A 152 -0.63 -17.83 15.81
CA GLY A 152 -0.09 -17.31 17.08
C GLY A 152 1.40 -16.91 17.02
N VAL A 153 2.00 -16.89 15.83
CA VAL A 153 3.42 -16.57 15.64
C VAL A 153 3.60 -15.06 15.57
N GLN A 154 4.42 -14.51 16.47
CA GLN A 154 4.80 -13.09 16.48
C GLN A 154 5.82 -12.79 15.37
N LYS A 155 5.34 -12.65 14.12
CA LYS A 155 6.21 -12.40 12.95
C LYS A 155 6.69 -10.95 12.82
N LEU A 156 6.01 -10.01 13.47
CA LEU A 156 6.31 -8.58 13.37
C LEU A 156 7.56 -8.20 14.16
N LYS A 157 7.75 -8.74 15.37
CA LYS A 157 8.91 -8.48 16.22
C LYS A 157 10.25 -8.73 15.50
N PRO A 158 10.53 -9.96 14.99
CA PRO A 158 11.79 -10.21 14.30
C PRO A 158 11.93 -9.40 13.00
N ALA A 159 10.83 -8.98 12.38
CA ALA A 159 10.88 -8.14 11.18
C ALA A 159 11.32 -6.70 11.49
N ILE A 160 10.85 -6.12 12.61
CA ILE A 160 11.28 -4.78 13.05
C ILE A 160 12.71 -4.79 13.59
N GLU A 161 13.11 -5.85 14.30
CA GLU A 161 14.50 -6.04 14.72
C GLU A 161 15.44 -6.11 13.51
N LYS A 162 15.09 -6.91 12.50
CA LYS A 162 15.84 -7.00 11.26
C LYS A 162 15.91 -5.66 10.53
N LEU A 163 14.79 -4.93 10.42
CA LEU A 163 14.78 -3.59 9.83
C LEU A 163 15.73 -2.64 10.59
N SER A 164 15.71 -2.69 11.92
CA SER A 164 16.58 -1.84 12.75
C SER A 164 18.05 -2.14 12.47
N GLN A 165 18.43 -3.42 12.38
CA GLN A 165 19.79 -3.83 12.01
C GLN A 165 20.18 -3.36 10.60
N GLU A 166 19.29 -3.48 9.62
CA GLU A 166 19.52 -3.00 8.24
C GLU A 166 19.74 -1.48 8.18
N GLU A 167 19.05 -0.72 9.03
CA GLU A 167 19.15 0.74 9.12
C GLU A 167 20.27 1.22 10.07
N GLY A 168 21.06 0.29 10.62
CA GLY A 168 22.15 0.57 11.56
C GLY A 168 21.70 1.09 12.92
N LEU A 169 20.48 0.77 13.33
CA LEU A 169 19.82 1.24 14.55
C LEU A 169 19.90 0.20 15.65
N SER A 170 20.05 0.68 16.89
CA SER A 170 19.92 -0.16 18.07
C SER A 170 18.44 -0.34 18.40
N CYS A 171 18.02 -1.59 18.64
CA CYS A 171 16.66 -1.91 19.07
C CYS A 171 16.69 -2.74 20.36
N ILE A 172 15.77 -2.43 21.28
CA ILE A 172 15.55 -3.15 22.53
C ILE A 172 14.13 -3.72 22.49
N PRO A 173 13.98 -5.05 22.29
CA PRO A 173 12.67 -5.69 22.32
C PRO A 173 12.06 -5.68 23.73
N ASP A 174 10.73 -5.80 23.78
CA ASP A 174 9.89 -5.90 24.99
C ASP A 174 10.02 -4.71 25.96
N LYS A 175 10.43 -3.55 25.44
CA LYS A 175 10.50 -2.28 26.18
C LYS A 175 9.55 -1.26 25.54
N PRO A 176 8.67 -0.58 26.32
CA PRO A 176 8.48 -0.68 27.77
C PRO A 176 7.67 -1.90 28.25
N HIS A 177 6.98 -2.61 27.35
CA HIS A 177 6.16 -3.78 27.66
C HIS A 177 6.30 -4.85 26.58
N ASP A 178 5.92 -6.09 26.90
CA ASP A 178 5.86 -7.20 25.95
C ASP A 178 5.07 -6.83 24.69
N GLY A 179 5.68 -7.08 23.53
CA GLY A 179 5.10 -6.71 22.23
C GLY A 179 5.35 -5.26 21.82
N CYS A 180 6.26 -4.56 22.50
CA CYS A 180 6.85 -3.31 22.06
C CYS A 180 8.32 -3.51 21.63
N VAL A 181 8.81 -2.67 20.74
CA VAL A 181 10.22 -2.61 20.34
C VAL A 181 10.67 -1.16 20.43
N TRP A 182 11.61 -0.88 21.32
CA TRP A 182 12.23 0.44 21.45
C TRP A 182 13.36 0.56 20.45
N VAL A 183 13.32 1.55 19.57
CA VAL A 183 14.36 1.81 18.57
C VAL A 183 15.04 3.12 18.90
N VAL A 184 16.34 3.08 19.14
CA VAL A 184 17.16 4.27 19.41
C VAL A 184 17.61 4.83 18.07
N LEU A 185 17.39 6.13 17.86
CA LEU A 185 17.69 6.88 16.65
C LEU A 185 18.95 7.76 16.76
N ASP A 186 19.58 7.81 17.95
CA ASP A 186 20.70 8.69 18.30
C ASP A 186 21.73 8.85 17.16
N GLY A 187 21.93 10.12 16.81
CA GLY A 187 22.63 10.55 15.62
C GLY A 187 24.12 10.72 15.83
N GLU A 188 24.89 9.98 15.04
CA GLU A 188 26.03 10.54 14.29
C GLU A 188 26.03 9.95 12.87
N GLY A 189 25.66 10.83 11.93
CA GLY A 189 25.81 10.78 10.47
C GLY A 189 26.06 9.45 9.75
N LYS A 190 25.01 8.92 9.07
CA LYS A 190 25.04 8.40 7.68
C LYS A 190 23.66 8.51 7.02
N VAL A 191 23.09 9.72 6.96
CA VAL A 191 21.63 9.89 6.68
C VAL A 191 21.28 10.03 5.18
N ALA A 192 22.24 10.10 4.26
CA ALA A 192 21.94 10.26 2.82
C ALA A 192 22.04 8.96 2.00
N ASP A 193 22.85 7.98 2.43
CA ASP A 193 23.21 6.84 1.57
C ASP A 193 22.17 5.71 1.59
N GLY A 194 21.54 5.43 2.73
CA GLY A 194 20.59 4.32 2.88
C GLY A 194 19.28 4.51 2.11
N VAL A 195 18.69 5.71 2.19
CA VAL A 195 17.42 6.03 1.51
C VAL A 195 17.62 6.11 -0.01
N ALA A 196 18.75 6.68 -0.46
CA ALA A 196 19.12 6.72 -1.87
C ALA A 196 19.44 5.31 -2.42
N ALA A 197 20.09 4.45 -1.62
CA ALA A 197 20.33 3.05 -1.97
C ALA A 197 19.01 2.24 -2.07
N PHE A 198 18.01 2.54 -1.24
CA PHE A 198 16.71 1.86 -1.23
C PHE A 198 15.81 2.23 -2.41
N PHE A 199 15.67 3.51 -2.78
CA PHE A 199 14.94 3.89 -4.00
C PHE A 199 15.61 3.32 -5.26
N LYS A 200 16.95 3.26 -5.29
CA LYS A 200 17.69 2.56 -6.35
C LYS A 200 17.43 1.04 -6.33
N GLY A 201 17.39 0.43 -5.15
CA GLY A 201 17.14 -1.01 -4.95
C GLY A 201 15.73 -1.44 -5.36
N ILE A 202 14.69 -0.73 -4.92
CA ILE A 202 13.30 -0.98 -5.33
C ILE A 202 13.13 -0.73 -6.83
N ALA A 203 13.62 0.38 -7.37
CA ALA A 203 13.54 0.64 -8.81
C ALA A 203 14.30 -0.40 -9.65
N SER A 204 15.34 -1.03 -9.10
CA SER A 204 16.08 -2.14 -9.72
C SER A 204 15.32 -3.46 -9.62
N LEU A 205 14.71 -3.74 -8.47
CA LEU A 205 13.90 -4.94 -8.25
C LEU A 205 12.65 -4.93 -9.13
N PHE A 206 11.94 -3.80 -9.21
CA PHE A 206 10.82 -3.62 -10.13
C PHE A 206 11.27 -3.75 -11.60
N ARG A 207 12.42 -3.18 -12.00
CA ARG A 207 12.95 -3.40 -13.37
C ARG A 207 13.26 -4.87 -13.65
N LYS A 208 13.87 -5.62 -12.73
CA LYS A 208 14.15 -7.06 -12.91
C LYS A 208 12.89 -7.91 -12.99
N ILE A 209 11.83 -7.55 -12.26
CA ILE A 209 10.54 -8.25 -12.30
C ILE A 209 9.79 -7.96 -13.62
N PHE A 210 9.99 -6.78 -14.23
CA PHE A 210 9.25 -6.34 -15.43
C PHE A 210 10.01 -6.43 -16.77
N HIS A 211 11.33 -6.64 -16.79
CA HIS A 211 12.12 -6.79 -18.04
C HIS A 211 12.56 -8.23 -18.38
N LYS A 212 12.17 -9.24 -17.59
CA LYS A 212 12.32 -10.65 -17.99
C LYS A 212 11.03 -11.15 -18.63
N SER A 213 10.74 -10.65 -19.84
CA SER A 213 9.83 -11.23 -20.82
C SER A 213 10.44 -11.08 -22.19
#